data_AF-A0A2C9M7T0-F1
#
_entry.id   AF-A0A2C9M7T0-F1
#
_cell.length_a   1.000
_cell.length_b   1.000
_cell.length_c   1.000
_cell.angle_alpha   90.00
_cell.angle_beta   90.00
_cell.angle_gamma   90.00
#
_symmetry.space_group_name_H-M   'P 1'
#
loop_
_entity.id
_entity.type
_entity.pdbx_description
1 polymer ?
#
loop_
_entity_poly.entity_id
_entity_poly.type
_entity_poly.pdbx_seq_one_letter_code
_entity_poly.pdbx_strand_id
1 'polypeptide(L)'
;MLEMTDCFVGYSLLLLFNCFNTGITCEPRNRYGWFGSKWQYKCHCVNSCGADGECKGGCASGWFGAKCQYQDLITFAQGKITSENEEVSELQDNNDKTCSDKKTIKVDFKTDYYFSWLRAVVEYSHSTRPSILLQDNANKVIQCTVNKVIVVDNIYMDIQCFASTPVRYLIMQTEGVKLCTLWVSGGKNVALMQTASQSSTFTSSELSHACNAVDGNTNGQYIGRSCSHTDQDDPNPNWELSFTNPSLVNRIVLYNRIE
;
A
#
# COMPACT_ATOMS: atom_id res chain seq x y z
N MET A 1 -23.35 18.45 -28.23
CA MET A 1 -23.86 19.40 -29.24
C MET A 1 -22.89 20.57 -29.18
N LEU A 2 -22.08 20.72 -30.24
CA LEU A 2 -21.16 21.84 -30.42
C LEU A 2 -21.98 23.11 -30.62
N GLU A 3 -21.66 24.18 -29.90
CA GLU A 3 -21.78 25.53 -30.48
C GLU A 3 -20.58 26.37 -30.05
N MET A 4 -20.06 27.04 -31.06
CA MET A 4 -18.84 27.81 -31.12
C MET A 4 -19.31 29.14 -31.74
N THR A 5 -19.24 30.23 -31.00
CA THR A 5 -19.55 31.57 -31.51
C THR A 5 -18.52 32.57 -31.05
N ASP A 6 -17.80 33.04 -32.07
CA ASP A 6 -17.25 34.37 -32.32
C ASP A 6 -16.08 34.93 -31.49
N CYS A 7 -14.98 35.03 -32.25
CA CYS A 7 -13.74 35.73 -32.01
C CYS A 7 -13.96 37.24 -32.24
N PHE A 8 -13.89 38.05 -31.18
CA PHE A 8 -13.67 39.49 -31.29
C PHE A 8 -12.29 39.84 -30.74
N VAL A 9 -11.42 40.28 -31.64
CA VAL A 9 -10.08 40.80 -31.35
C VAL A 9 -10.24 42.20 -30.75
N GLY A 10 -10.08 42.29 -29.43
CA GLY A 10 -9.94 43.55 -28.70
C GLY A 10 -8.70 43.45 -27.82
N TYR A 11 -7.68 44.25 -28.12
CA TYR A 11 -6.49 44.38 -27.28
C TYR A 11 -6.92 44.89 -25.90
N SER A 12 -6.97 43.99 -24.93
CA SER A 12 -7.04 44.29 -23.51
C SER A 12 -6.18 43.27 -22.80
N LEU A 13 -5.25 43.78 -22.00
CA LEU A 13 -4.32 43.04 -21.17
C LEU A 13 -5.12 42.31 -20.08
N LEU A 14 -5.79 41.21 -20.43
CA LEU A 14 -6.37 40.28 -19.49
C LEU A 14 -5.24 39.36 -19.04
N LEU A 15 -4.73 39.66 -17.85
CA LEU A 15 -4.07 38.68 -16.99
C LEU A 15 -4.99 37.46 -16.92
N LEU A 16 -4.72 36.46 -17.76
CA LEU A 16 -5.15 35.09 -17.49
C LEU A 16 -4.45 34.70 -16.19
N PHE A 17 -5.11 34.96 -15.06
CA PHE A 17 -4.98 34.08 -13.92
C PHE A 17 -5.48 32.72 -14.42
N ASN A 18 -4.55 31.99 -15.00
CA ASN A 18 -4.60 30.55 -15.02
C ASN A 18 -4.78 30.13 -13.56
N CYS A 19 -6.03 29.98 -13.13
CA CYS A 19 -6.40 29.11 -12.03
C CYS A 19 -6.15 27.67 -12.47
N PHE A 20 -4.94 27.36 -12.94
CA PHE A 20 -4.40 26.04 -12.66
C PHE A 20 -4.25 26.05 -11.15
N ASN A 21 -5.09 25.26 -10.49
CA ASN A 21 -4.84 24.83 -9.13
C ASN A 21 -3.46 24.14 -9.19
N THR A 22 -2.38 24.92 -9.04
CA THR A 22 -1.02 24.39 -9.07
C THR A 22 -0.86 23.69 -7.74
N GLY A 23 -1.37 22.46 -7.67
CA GLY A 23 -1.15 21.60 -6.52
C GLY A 23 0.34 21.64 -6.20
N ILE A 24 0.66 21.84 -4.92
CA ILE A 24 2.04 21.96 -4.50
C ILE A 24 2.67 20.59 -4.73
N THR A 25 3.81 20.57 -5.43
CA THR A 25 4.60 19.34 -5.52
C THR A 25 5.12 19.05 -4.12
N CYS A 26 4.67 17.94 -3.55
CA CYS A 26 5.01 17.59 -2.19
C CYS A 26 6.45 17.06 -2.13
N GLU A 27 7.25 17.62 -1.23
CA GLU A 27 8.59 17.14 -0.94
C GLU A 27 8.70 16.76 0.55
N PRO A 28 9.48 15.71 0.88
CA PRO A 28 9.74 15.39 2.26
C PRO A 28 10.58 16.49 2.90
N ARG A 29 10.20 16.92 4.10
CA ARG A 29 11.00 17.86 4.92
C ARG A 29 12.40 17.33 5.21
N ASN A 30 12.51 16.02 5.39
CA ASN A 30 13.76 15.32 5.54
C ASN A 30 13.86 14.20 4.51
N ARG A 31 14.87 14.27 3.64
CA ARG A 31 15.11 13.28 2.57
C ARG A 31 15.67 11.96 3.09
N TYR A 32 16.14 11.91 4.34
CA TYR A 32 16.56 10.65 4.96
C TYR A 32 15.35 9.71 5.10
N GLY A 33 15.52 8.46 4.65
CA GLY A 33 14.45 7.47 4.64
C GLY A 33 13.47 7.60 3.48
N TRP A 34 13.81 8.35 2.44
CA TRP A 34 13.04 8.44 1.20
C TRP A 34 13.91 8.09 -0.01
N PHE A 35 13.30 7.51 -1.03
CA PHE A 35 13.98 7.18 -2.28
C PHE A 35 13.05 7.29 -3.50
N GLY A 36 13.65 7.20 -4.69
CA GLY A 36 12.97 7.45 -5.96
C GLY A 36 13.11 8.89 -6.44
N SER A 37 12.90 9.11 -7.74
CA SER A 37 13.15 10.40 -8.40
C SER A 37 12.30 11.57 -7.90
N LYS A 38 11.18 11.27 -7.22
CA LYS A 38 10.26 12.24 -6.63
C LYS A 38 10.01 11.97 -5.14
N TRP A 39 10.90 11.22 -4.48
CA TRP A 39 10.72 10.81 -3.08
C TRP A 39 9.39 10.07 -2.84
N GLN A 40 8.89 9.36 -3.83
CA GLN A 40 7.58 8.71 -3.79
C GLN A 40 7.58 7.39 -3.00
N TYR A 41 8.74 6.97 -2.46
CA TYR A 41 8.89 5.74 -1.70
C TYR A 41 9.52 6.03 -0.34
N LYS A 42 8.89 5.52 0.72
CA LYS A 42 9.41 5.59 2.08
C LYS A 42 10.18 4.32 2.41
N CYS A 43 11.26 4.47 3.16
CA CYS A 43 12.11 3.39 3.61
C CYS A 43 11.40 2.51 4.64
N HIS A 44 11.42 1.20 4.40
CA HIS A 44 10.84 0.19 5.30
C HIS A 44 11.82 -0.95 5.54
N CYS A 45 13.12 -0.65 5.59
CA CYS A 45 14.13 -1.63 6.00
C CYS A 45 14.19 -1.73 7.53
N VAL A 46 14.75 -2.83 8.05
CA VAL A 46 15.07 -2.96 9.48
C VAL A 46 16.01 -1.83 9.94
N ASN A 47 16.98 -1.48 9.08
CA ASN A 47 17.93 -0.39 9.27
C ASN A 47 17.61 0.76 8.29
N SER A 48 18.61 1.57 7.92
CA SER A 48 18.48 2.51 6.81
C SER A 48 18.56 1.81 5.44
N CYS A 49 17.89 2.39 4.45
CA CYS A 49 18.05 2.05 3.03
C CYS A 49 19.08 2.96 2.37
N GLY A 50 19.68 2.47 1.29
CA GLY A 50 20.41 3.30 0.33
C GLY A 50 19.49 4.24 -0.46
N ALA A 51 20.08 5.11 -1.27
CA ALA A 51 19.35 6.03 -2.16
C ALA A 51 18.52 5.31 -3.24
N ASP A 52 18.84 4.05 -3.51
CA ASP A 52 18.08 3.15 -4.38
C ASP A 52 16.94 2.43 -3.65
N GLY A 53 16.84 2.51 -2.32
CA GLY A 53 15.86 1.81 -1.51
C GLY A 53 16.22 0.38 -1.14
N GLU A 54 17.45 -0.07 -1.43
CA GLU A 54 17.88 -1.44 -1.11
C GLU A 54 18.05 -1.66 0.40
N CYS A 55 17.57 -2.82 0.87
CA CYS A 55 17.55 -3.19 2.28
C CYS A 55 18.51 -4.35 2.56
N LYS A 56 19.78 -4.04 2.88
CA LYS A 56 20.80 -5.07 3.18
C LYS A 56 20.45 -5.96 4.37
N GLY A 57 19.70 -5.43 5.34
CA GLY A 57 19.25 -6.17 6.53
C GLY A 57 17.83 -6.74 6.41
N GLY A 58 17.24 -6.72 5.21
CA GLY A 58 15.85 -7.10 5.01
C GLY A 58 14.85 -6.03 5.41
N CYS A 59 13.58 -6.41 5.34
CA CYS A 59 12.44 -5.53 5.57
C CYS A 59 12.09 -5.43 7.06
N ALA A 60 11.64 -4.25 7.49
CA ALA A 60 11.03 -4.09 8.79
C ALA A 60 9.75 -4.95 8.89
N SER A 61 9.38 -5.31 10.12
CA SER A 61 8.18 -6.13 10.35
C SER A 61 6.93 -5.49 9.71
N GLY A 62 6.10 -6.32 9.08
CA GLY A 62 4.92 -5.88 8.33
C GLY A 62 5.22 -5.35 6.92
N TRP A 63 6.46 -5.45 6.43
CA TRP A 63 6.85 -5.05 5.07
C TRP A 63 7.63 -6.15 4.36
N PHE A 64 7.45 -6.27 3.04
CA PHE A 64 8.13 -7.28 2.24
C PHE A 64 8.22 -6.89 0.75
N GLY A 65 8.76 -7.80 -0.05
CA GLY A 65 8.86 -7.69 -1.50
C GLY A 65 9.93 -6.70 -1.96
N ALA A 66 9.85 -6.30 -3.23
CA ALA A 66 10.85 -5.43 -3.84
C ALA A 66 11.02 -4.12 -3.05
N LYS A 67 12.24 -3.88 -2.54
CA LYS A 67 12.63 -2.71 -1.74
C LYS A 67 11.74 -2.46 -0.51
N CYS A 68 11.15 -3.54 0.03
CA CYS A 68 10.28 -3.51 1.20
C CYS A 68 9.07 -2.57 1.06
N GLN A 69 8.56 -2.39 -0.16
CA GLN A 69 7.47 -1.43 -0.41
C GLN A 69 6.07 -2.02 -0.27
N TYR A 70 5.93 -3.35 -0.15
CA TYR A 70 4.63 -3.99 0.03
C TYR A 70 4.35 -4.18 1.50
N GLN A 71 3.20 -3.69 1.95
CA GLN A 71 2.73 -3.94 3.30
C GLN A 71 2.18 -5.37 3.39
N ASP A 72 2.59 -6.11 4.42
CA ASP A 72 1.99 -7.41 4.72
C ASP A 72 0.57 -7.21 5.26
N LEU A 73 -0.39 -7.70 4.49
CA LEU A 73 -1.80 -7.61 4.80
C LEU A 73 -2.15 -8.43 6.03
N ILE A 74 -1.46 -9.55 6.29
CA ILE A 74 -1.73 -10.39 7.47
C ILE A 74 -1.46 -9.58 8.73
N THR A 75 -0.26 -9.01 8.86
CA THR A 75 0.11 -8.15 10.00
C THR A 75 -0.82 -6.94 10.11
N PHE A 76 -1.04 -6.22 9.00
CA PHE A 76 -1.83 -4.98 9.00
C PHE A 76 -3.29 -5.23 9.41
N ALA A 77 -3.90 -6.29 8.90
CA ALA A 77 -5.29 -6.61 9.18
C ALA A 77 -5.49 -7.35 10.52
N GLN A 78 -4.40 -7.58 11.28
CA GLN A 78 -4.41 -8.44 12.47
C GLN A 78 -5.02 -9.82 12.13
N GLY A 79 -4.65 -10.32 10.95
CA GLY A 79 -5.12 -11.58 10.40
C GLY A 79 -4.70 -12.76 11.28
N LYS A 80 -5.51 -13.81 11.28
CA LYS A 80 -5.19 -15.04 11.99
C LYS A 80 -4.78 -16.14 11.00
N ILE A 81 -3.64 -16.79 11.26
CA ILE A 81 -3.19 -17.95 10.51
C ILE A 81 -3.52 -19.21 11.31
N THR A 82 -4.21 -20.15 10.68
CA THR A 82 -4.62 -21.40 11.32
C THR A 82 -4.45 -22.61 10.42
N SER A 83 -4.28 -23.78 11.02
CA SER A 83 -4.38 -25.09 10.37
C SER A 83 -5.19 -26.00 11.28
N GLU A 84 -6.26 -26.63 10.78
CA GLU A 84 -7.08 -27.55 11.58
C GLU A 84 -7.57 -26.93 12.92
N ASN A 85 -7.83 -25.61 12.91
CA ASN A 85 -8.20 -24.77 14.07
C ASN A 85 -7.09 -24.47 15.09
N GLU A 86 -5.87 -24.94 14.87
CA GLU A 86 -4.69 -24.53 15.63
C GLU A 86 -4.06 -23.29 15.00
N GLU A 87 -3.47 -22.43 15.82
CA GLU A 87 -2.75 -21.26 15.34
C GLU A 87 -1.35 -21.64 14.84
N VAL A 88 -0.93 -21.00 13.74
CA VAL A 88 0.36 -21.27 13.08
C VAL A 88 1.19 -20.00 13.10
N SER A 89 1.73 -19.65 14.26
CA SER A 89 2.41 -18.38 14.50
C SER A 89 3.83 -18.34 13.91
N GLU A 90 4.44 -19.50 13.65
CA GLU A 90 5.78 -19.60 13.05
C GLU A 90 5.86 -18.92 11.68
N LEU A 91 4.76 -18.84 10.93
CA LEU A 91 4.75 -18.21 9.60
C LEU A 91 4.87 -16.67 9.61
N GLN A 92 4.86 -16.06 10.80
CA GLN A 92 4.91 -14.61 11.02
C GLN A 92 5.93 -14.24 12.12
N ASP A 93 6.86 -15.14 12.46
CA ASP A 93 7.83 -14.93 13.54
C ASP A 93 9.07 -14.10 13.14
N ASN A 94 9.13 -13.64 11.89
CA ASN A 94 10.27 -12.97 11.24
C ASN A 94 11.54 -13.83 11.16
N ASN A 95 11.39 -15.16 11.09
CA ASN A 95 12.49 -16.09 10.93
C ASN A 95 12.21 -17.10 9.80
N ASP A 96 12.86 -16.88 8.66
CA ASP A 96 12.79 -17.70 7.45
C ASP A 96 13.22 -19.18 7.63
N LYS A 97 13.71 -19.58 8.82
CA LYS A 97 14.15 -20.95 9.13
C LYS A 97 13.15 -21.75 9.98
N THR A 98 12.17 -21.11 10.59
CA THR A 98 11.16 -21.82 11.40
C THR A 98 10.01 -22.22 10.49
N CYS A 99 9.90 -23.51 10.16
CA CYS A 99 8.96 -23.98 9.15
C CYS A 99 7.83 -24.85 9.72
N SER A 100 6.64 -24.66 9.16
CA SER A 100 5.43 -25.42 9.41
C SER A 100 5.28 -26.55 8.39
N ASP A 101 5.03 -27.75 8.91
CA ASP A 101 4.76 -28.96 8.11
C ASP A 101 3.26 -29.20 7.92
N LYS A 102 2.42 -28.23 8.31
CA LYS A 102 0.96 -28.31 8.16
C LYS A 102 0.60 -28.36 6.68
N LYS A 103 -0.36 -29.23 6.31
CA LYS A 103 -0.77 -29.49 4.92
C LYS A 103 -1.74 -28.45 4.35
N THR A 104 -2.45 -27.74 5.23
CA THR A 104 -3.39 -26.70 4.85
C THR A 104 -3.20 -25.51 5.78
N ILE A 105 -2.97 -24.34 5.20
CA ILE A 105 -2.88 -23.08 5.93
C ILE A 105 -4.08 -22.22 5.55
N LYS A 106 -4.83 -21.77 6.54
CA LYS A 106 -5.94 -20.82 6.38
C LYS A 106 -5.56 -19.49 7.02
N VAL A 107 -5.60 -18.43 6.23
CA VAL A 107 -5.50 -17.04 6.67
C VAL A 107 -6.89 -16.43 6.70
N ASP A 108 -7.31 -15.92 7.85
CA ASP A 108 -8.50 -15.10 8.05
C ASP A 108 -8.08 -13.63 8.19
N PHE A 109 -8.35 -12.82 7.16
CA PHE A 109 -7.93 -11.41 7.13
C PHE A 109 -8.73 -10.50 8.08
N LYS A 110 -9.69 -11.01 8.87
CA LYS A 110 -10.54 -10.23 9.78
C LYS A 110 -11.47 -9.19 9.15
N THR A 111 -11.21 -8.79 7.92
CA THR A 111 -12.00 -7.90 7.05
C THR A 111 -11.80 -8.33 5.59
N ASP A 112 -12.63 -7.85 4.69
CA ASP A 112 -12.58 -8.22 3.27
C ASP A 112 -11.61 -7.29 2.51
N TYR A 113 -10.67 -7.87 1.76
CA TYR A 113 -9.63 -7.13 1.02
C TYR A 113 -9.45 -7.64 -0.40
N TYR A 114 -9.06 -6.77 -1.33
CA TYR A 114 -8.65 -7.19 -2.67
C TYR A 114 -7.31 -7.92 -2.61
N PHE A 115 -7.29 -9.17 -3.08
CA PHE A 115 -6.09 -9.99 -3.15
C PHE A 115 -5.41 -9.84 -4.52
N SER A 116 -4.07 -9.72 -4.52
CA SER A 116 -3.27 -9.57 -5.74
C SER A 116 -2.14 -10.59 -5.89
N TRP A 117 -1.40 -10.83 -4.81
CA TRP A 117 -0.30 -11.79 -4.81
C TRP A 117 0.18 -12.02 -3.37
N LEU A 118 0.94 -13.09 -3.18
CA LEU A 118 1.62 -13.41 -1.93
C LEU A 118 3.04 -13.87 -2.21
N ARG A 119 3.87 -13.82 -1.16
CA ARG A 119 5.21 -14.42 -1.12
C ARG A 119 5.29 -15.37 0.05
N ALA A 120 5.89 -16.53 -0.14
CA ALA A 120 6.26 -17.42 0.93
C ALA A 120 7.75 -17.78 0.84
N VAL A 121 8.38 -18.00 2.00
CA VAL A 121 9.62 -18.74 2.12
C VAL A 121 9.28 -20.19 2.33
N VAL A 122 9.88 -21.07 1.53
CA VAL A 122 9.53 -22.49 1.49
C VAL A 122 10.76 -23.38 1.53
N GLU A 123 10.62 -24.54 2.16
CA GLU A 123 11.56 -25.65 2.05
C GLU A 123 10.90 -26.75 1.21
N TYR A 124 11.44 -27.01 0.02
CA TYR A 124 10.90 -28.05 -0.85
C TYR A 124 11.27 -29.43 -0.32
N SER A 125 10.25 -30.24 -0.02
CA SER A 125 10.44 -31.65 0.28
C SER A 125 10.29 -32.50 -0.98
N HIS A 126 9.28 -32.24 -1.82
CA HIS A 126 8.96 -32.98 -3.06
C HIS A 126 8.56 -32.03 -4.22
N SER A 127 8.36 -32.55 -5.43
CA SER A 127 8.08 -31.77 -6.65
C SER A 127 6.62 -31.28 -6.80
N THR A 128 5.77 -31.38 -5.79
CA THR A 128 4.39 -30.88 -5.86
C THR A 128 4.34 -29.36 -5.67
N ARG A 129 3.43 -28.71 -6.41
CA ARG A 129 3.25 -27.26 -6.36
C ARG A 129 2.09 -26.94 -5.41
N PRO A 130 2.30 -26.06 -4.43
CA PRO A 130 1.20 -25.61 -3.59
C PRO A 130 0.19 -24.81 -4.42
N SER A 131 -1.03 -24.77 -3.92
CA SER A 131 -2.15 -24.07 -4.56
C SER A 131 -2.89 -23.21 -3.55
N ILE A 132 -3.63 -22.23 -4.05
CA ILE A 132 -4.43 -21.33 -3.22
C ILE A 132 -5.90 -21.38 -3.63
N LEU A 133 -6.76 -21.16 -2.65
CA LEU A 133 -8.19 -20.96 -2.79
C LEU A 133 -8.54 -19.67 -2.04
N LEU A 134 -9.26 -18.78 -2.72
CA LEU A 134 -9.74 -17.53 -2.13
C LEU A 134 -11.24 -17.67 -1.85
N GLN A 135 -11.70 -17.12 -0.73
CA GLN A 135 -13.12 -17.10 -0.37
C GLN A 135 -13.55 -15.76 0.20
N ASP A 136 -14.81 -15.40 0.00
CA ASP A 136 -15.46 -14.29 0.71
C ASP A 136 -15.91 -14.69 2.13
N ASN A 137 -16.57 -13.78 2.83
CA ASN A 137 -17.09 -13.99 4.18
C ASN A 137 -18.22 -15.04 4.28
N ALA A 138 -18.86 -15.37 3.16
CA ALA A 138 -19.87 -16.42 3.03
C ALA A 138 -19.25 -17.77 2.61
N ASN A 139 -17.91 -17.87 2.57
CA ASN A 139 -17.13 -19.02 2.09
C ASN A 139 -17.33 -19.33 0.60
N LYS A 140 -17.86 -18.38 -0.19
CA LYS A 140 -17.98 -18.55 -1.63
C LYS A 140 -16.60 -18.44 -2.27
N VAL A 141 -16.29 -19.38 -3.15
CA VAL A 141 -15.02 -19.41 -3.88
C VAL A 141 -14.91 -18.22 -4.82
N ILE A 142 -13.79 -17.49 -4.73
CA ILE A 142 -13.43 -16.37 -5.58
C ILE A 142 -12.42 -16.85 -6.62
N GLN A 143 -12.71 -16.56 -7.89
CA GLN A 143 -11.84 -16.95 -9.01
C GLN A 143 -10.66 -15.98 -9.16
N CYS A 144 -9.52 -16.55 -9.53
CA CYS A 144 -8.29 -15.82 -9.85
C CYS A 144 -8.21 -15.55 -11.36
N THR A 145 -8.02 -14.29 -11.76
CA THR A 145 -7.87 -13.94 -13.20
C THR A 145 -6.50 -14.37 -13.76
N VAL A 146 -5.50 -14.47 -12.88
CA VAL A 146 -4.15 -14.97 -13.17
C VAL A 146 -3.81 -15.96 -12.07
N ASN A 147 -3.25 -17.12 -12.39
CA ASN A 147 -2.70 -18.02 -11.38
C ASN A 147 -1.29 -18.41 -11.82
N LYS A 148 -0.30 -17.64 -11.35
CA LYS A 148 1.10 -17.84 -11.70
C LYS A 148 1.92 -18.07 -10.44
N VAL A 149 2.55 -19.24 -10.37
CA VAL A 149 3.53 -19.58 -9.34
C VAL A 149 4.93 -19.32 -9.90
N ILE A 150 5.71 -18.51 -9.20
CA ILE A 150 7.09 -18.15 -9.54
C ILE A 150 7.97 -18.62 -8.39
N VAL A 151 8.98 -19.42 -8.70
CA VAL A 151 9.96 -19.90 -7.73
C VAL A 151 11.28 -19.22 -8.01
N VAL A 152 11.88 -18.63 -6.97
CA VAL A 152 13.18 -17.96 -7.04
C VAL A 152 14.13 -18.67 -6.10
N ASP A 153 15.23 -19.16 -6.68
CA ASP A 153 16.33 -19.87 -5.97
C ASP A 153 15.89 -21.06 -5.11
N ASN A 154 14.72 -21.65 -5.40
CA ASN A 154 14.08 -22.70 -4.60
C ASN A 154 13.83 -22.32 -3.12
N ILE A 155 13.84 -21.03 -2.79
CA ILE A 155 13.59 -20.52 -1.43
C ILE A 155 12.32 -19.68 -1.41
N TYR A 156 12.19 -18.76 -2.36
CA TYR A 156 11.04 -17.89 -2.44
C TYR A 156 10.01 -18.44 -3.43
N MET A 157 8.76 -18.39 -3.03
CA MET A 157 7.62 -18.70 -3.86
C MET A 157 6.67 -17.52 -3.89
N ASP A 158 6.47 -16.95 -5.08
CA ASP A 158 5.45 -15.95 -5.32
C ASP A 158 4.24 -16.59 -6.02
N ILE A 159 3.05 -16.34 -5.48
CA ILE A 159 1.80 -16.71 -6.16
C ILE A 159 1.07 -15.44 -6.53
N GLN A 160 0.96 -15.18 -7.83
CA GLN A 160 0.23 -14.04 -8.37
C GLN A 160 -1.20 -14.46 -8.71
N CYS A 161 -2.16 -13.81 -8.06
CA CYS A 161 -3.57 -13.94 -8.38
C CYS A 161 -4.34 -12.65 -8.09
N PHE A 162 -4.97 -12.11 -9.13
CA PHE A 162 -5.80 -10.92 -9.02
C PHE A 162 -7.26 -11.32 -8.86
N ALA A 163 -7.81 -11.05 -7.68
CA ALA A 163 -9.22 -11.21 -7.37
C ALA A 163 -9.98 -9.91 -7.68
N SER A 164 -11.05 -10.01 -8.48
CA SER A 164 -11.93 -8.87 -8.80
C SER A 164 -12.94 -8.55 -7.70
N THR A 165 -13.02 -9.38 -6.66
CA THR A 165 -13.91 -9.20 -5.51
C THR A 165 -13.12 -9.27 -4.21
N PRO A 166 -13.57 -8.59 -3.14
CA PRO A 166 -12.94 -8.68 -1.82
C PRO A 166 -12.90 -10.12 -1.29
N VAL A 167 -11.76 -10.48 -0.71
CA VAL A 167 -11.42 -11.80 -0.15
C VAL A 167 -11.37 -11.68 1.36
N ARG A 168 -11.99 -12.65 2.04
CA ARG A 168 -11.94 -12.80 3.49
C ARG A 168 -10.96 -13.88 3.93
N TYR A 169 -10.94 -14.99 3.21
CA TYR A 169 -10.10 -16.14 3.54
C TYR A 169 -9.18 -16.50 2.37
N LEU A 170 -7.92 -16.76 2.70
CA LEU A 170 -6.96 -17.40 1.82
C LEU A 170 -6.65 -18.78 2.39
N ILE A 171 -6.87 -19.83 1.62
CA ILE A 171 -6.56 -21.21 1.98
C ILE A 171 -5.46 -21.69 1.06
N MET A 172 -4.33 -22.09 1.62
CA MET A 172 -3.19 -22.64 0.89
C MET A 172 -3.08 -24.14 1.16
N GLN A 173 -2.99 -24.92 0.09
CA GLN A 173 -2.62 -26.33 0.14
C GLN A 173 -1.11 -26.42 -0.08
N THR A 174 -0.40 -26.97 0.90
CA THR A 174 1.07 -26.90 1.02
C THR A 174 1.75 -28.24 0.79
N GLU A 175 1.06 -29.20 0.17
CA GLU A 175 1.60 -30.54 -0.03
C GLU A 175 2.93 -30.53 -0.82
N GLY A 176 3.98 -31.10 -0.20
CA GLY A 176 5.34 -31.16 -0.74
C GLY A 176 6.24 -29.96 -0.46
N VAL A 177 5.75 -28.96 0.28
CA VAL A 177 6.57 -27.84 0.77
C VAL A 177 6.33 -27.61 2.25
N LYS A 178 7.38 -27.31 3.00
CA LYS A 178 7.25 -26.71 4.33
C LYS A 178 7.20 -25.21 4.15
N LEU A 179 6.27 -24.53 4.80
CA LEU A 179 6.21 -23.07 4.76
C LEU A 179 6.95 -22.50 5.96
N CYS A 180 7.88 -21.58 5.75
CA CYS A 180 8.64 -20.95 6.83
C CYS A 180 8.14 -19.55 7.12
N THR A 181 7.79 -18.80 6.09
CA THR A 181 7.22 -17.46 6.26
C THR A 181 6.22 -17.19 5.16
N LEU A 182 5.15 -16.47 5.47
CA LEU A 182 4.10 -16.13 4.52
C LEU A 182 3.74 -14.65 4.65
N TRP A 183 3.84 -13.92 3.54
CA TRP A 183 3.36 -12.54 3.43
C TRP A 183 2.31 -12.42 2.34
N VAL A 184 1.25 -11.66 2.60
CA VAL A 184 0.20 -11.38 1.61
C VAL A 184 0.26 -9.90 1.24
N SER A 185 0.25 -9.58 -0.05
CA SER A 185 0.37 -8.19 -0.47
C SER A 185 -0.89 -7.39 -0.14
N GLY A 186 -0.75 -6.43 0.79
CA GLY A 186 -1.70 -5.34 0.99
C GLY A 186 -1.51 -4.17 0.01
N GLY A 187 -0.53 -4.28 -0.90
CA GLY A 187 -0.17 -3.25 -1.88
C GLY A 187 0.91 -2.30 -1.36
N LYS A 188 1.19 -1.27 -2.17
CA LYS A 188 2.11 -0.17 -1.85
C LYS A 188 1.31 1.10 -1.61
N ASN A 189 1.82 2.00 -0.77
CA ASN A 189 1.24 3.33 -0.67
C ASN A 189 1.67 4.19 -1.88
N VAL A 190 0.78 4.35 -2.84
CA VAL A 190 1.02 5.16 -4.06
C VAL A 190 0.72 6.65 -3.87
N ALA A 191 0.16 7.05 -2.72
CA ALA A 191 -0.18 8.45 -2.42
C ALA A 191 1.01 9.27 -1.92
N LEU A 192 2.06 8.61 -1.42
CA LEU A 192 3.21 9.28 -0.81
C LEU A 192 3.86 10.30 -1.76
N MET A 193 4.01 11.52 -1.27
CA MET A 193 4.63 12.65 -1.99
C MET A 193 4.01 12.93 -3.38
N GLN A 194 2.79 12.45 -3.64
CA GLN A 194 2.04 12.89 -4.81
C GLN A 194 1.56 14.33 -4.62
N THR A 195 1.12 14.95 -5.71
CA THR A 195 0.62 16.33 -5.67
C THR A 195 -0.70 16.40 -4.92
N ALA A 196 -0.76 17.24 -3.90
CA ALA A 196 -1.95 17.49 -3.10
C ALA A 196 -2.35 18.96 -3.17
N SER A 197 -3.66 19.21 -3.18
CA SER A 197 -4.26 20.55 -3.07
C SER A 197 -5.44 20.52 -2.10
N GLN A 198 -5.83 21.68 -1.63
CA GLN A 198 -7.00 21.86 -0.78
C GLN A 198 -7.66 23.20 -1.10
N SER A 199 -8.95 23.33 -0.80
CA SER A 199 -9.77 24.50 -1.15
C SER A 199 -9.24 25.82 -0.59
N SER A 200 -8.71 25.78 0.63
CA SER A 200 -8.14 26.90 1.35
C SER A 200 -7.08 26.40 2.33
N THR A 201 -6.25 27.27 2.89
CA THR A 201 -5.24 26.89 3.88
C THR A 201 -5.31 27.81 5.09
N PHE A 202 -5.57 27.23 6.27
CA PHE A 202 -5.79 27.98 7.51
C PHE A 202 -4.66 28.95 7.87
N THR A 203 -3.42 28.54 7.61
CA THR A 203 -2.25 29.42 7.75
C THR A 203 -1.31 29.18 6.59
N SER A 204 -0.62 30.22 6.13
CA SER A 204 0.49 30.08 5.18
C SER A 204 1.71 29.34 5.74
N SER A 205 1.67 28.89 6.99
CA SER A 205 2.71 28.05 7.57
C SER A 205 2.58 26.59 7.14
N GLU A 206 3.71 25.88 7.10
CA GLU A 206 3.79 24.46 6.77
C GLU A 206 2.94 23.54 7.65
N LEU A 207 2.38 24.05 8.76
CA LEU A 207 1.49 23.31 9.65
C LEU A 207 0.19 22.87 8.97
N SER A 208 -0.27 23.61 7.97
CA SER A 208 -1.63 23.48 7.39
C SER A 208 -1.63 22.95 5.96
N HIS A 209 -0.46 22.68 5.37
CA HIS A 209 -0.33 22.35 3.95
C HIS A 209 -1.04 21.03 3.58
N ALA A 210 -1.62 21.00 2.37
CA ALA A 210 -2.26 19.81 1.81
C ALA A 210 -1.33 18.60 1.77
N CYS A 211 -0.04 18.82 1.47
CA CYS A 211 1.00 17.79 1.40
C CYS A 211 1.21 17.00 2.69
N ASN A 212 0.83 17.56 3.84
CA ASN A 212 1.00 16.89 5.12
C ASN A 212 0.17 15.60 5.20
N ALA A 213 -0.94 15.49 4.46
CA ALA A 213 -1.77 14.28 4.42
C ALA A 213 -1.11 13.10 3.65
N VAL A 214 -0.04 13.37 2.88
CA VAL A 214 0.68 12.38 2.06
C VAL A 214 2.17 12.36 2.35
N ASP A 215 2.59 12.94 3.48
CA ASP A 215 4.00 13.03 3.88
C ASP A 215 4.53 11.73 4.50
N GLY A 216 3.68 10.69 4.59
CA GLY A 216 4.01 9.39 5.15
C GLY A 216 4.15 9.36 6.67
N ASN A 217 3.76 10.42 7.39
CA ASN A 217 3.70 10.46 8.83
C ASN A 217 2.24 10.55 9.29
N THR A 218 1.82 9.59 10.12
CA THR A 218 0.42 9.44 10.56
C THR A 218 0.16 10.15 11.89
N ASN A 219 1.05 11.04 12.32
CA ASN A 219 0.87 11.81 13.55
C ASN A 219 -0.34 12.75 13.40
N GLY A 220 -1.43 12.43 14.10
CA GLY A 220 -2.64 13.24 14.09
C GLY A 220 -2.58 14.50 14.94
N GLN A 221 -1.49 14.76 15.69
CA GLN A 221 -1.37 16.01 16.43
C GLN A 221 -1.09 17.16 15.45
N TYR A 222 -1.94 18.18 15.46
CA TYR A 222 -1.81 19.33 14.56
C TYR A 222 -0.42 20.00 14.65
N ILE A 223 0.11 20.18 15.86
CA ILE A 223 1.46 20.76 16.07
C ILE A 223 2.60 19.84 15.63
N GLY A 224 2.32 18.55 15.45
CA GLY A 224 3.22 17.56 14.84
C GLY A 224 3.48 17.81 13.36
N ARG A 225 2.83 18.83 12.77
CA ARG A 225 3.02 19.30 11.39
C ARG A 225 2.74 18.23 10.34
N SER A 226 1.85 17.28 10.63
CA SER A 226 1.56 16.11 9.77
C SER A 226 0.07 16.00 9.43
N CYS A 227 -0.67 17.10 9.62
CA CYS A 227 -2.08 17.21 9.28
C CYS A 227 -2.24 18.31 8.22
N SER A 228 -3.17 18.14 7.28
CA SER A 228 -3.67 19.25 6.46
C SER A 228 -4.71 20.06 7.23
N HIS A 229 -4.87 21.35 6.91
CA HIS A 229 -5.88 22.19 7.55
C HIS A 229 -6.41 23.26 6.58
N THR A 230 -7.69 23.16 6.22
CA THR A 230 -8.41 24.20 5.47
C THR A 230 -8.76 25.37 6.37
N ASP A 231 -9.02 26.53 5.81
CA ASP A 231 -9.45 27.70 6.59
C ASP A 231 -10.78 27.42 7.32
N GLN A 232 -10.95 28.02 8.49
CA GLN A 232 -12.12 27.85 9.33
C GLN A 232 -13.38 28.45 8.68
N ASP A 233 -13.21 29.51 7.90
CA ASP A 233 -14.31 30.21 7.22
C ASP A 233 -14.58 29.67 5.80
N ASP A 234 -13.95 28.56 5.40
CA ASP A 234 -14.19 27.93 4.10
C ASP A 234 -15.59 27.27 4.05
N PRO A 235 -16.49 27.74 3.18
CA PRO A 235 -17.85 27.22 3.12
C PRO A 235 -17.96 25.83 2.45
N ASN A 236 -16.91 25.37 1.74
CA ASN A 236 -16.91 24.07 1.07
C ASN A 236 -15.50 23.44 1.09
N PRO A 237 -15.00 23.05 2.28
CA PRO A 237 -13.65 22.56 2.45
C PRO A 237 -13.46 21.24 1.69
N ASN A 238 -12.42 21.17 0.88
CA ASN A 238 -12.04 19.95 0.18
C ASN A 238 -10.52 19.79 0.11
N TRP A 239 -10.10 18.53 -0.10
CA TRP A 239 -8.72 18.14 -0.32
C TRP A 239 -8.69 17.17 -1.50
N GLU A 240 -7.71 17.34 -2.37
CA GLU A 240 -7.57 16.60 -3.62
C GLU A 240 -6.15 16.04 -3.75
N LEU A 241 -6.07 14.79 -4.22
CA LEU A 241 -4.83 14.10 -4.56
C LEU A 241 -4.76 13.83 -6.06
N SER A 242 -3.68 14.28 -6.68
CA SER A 242 -3.39 14.03 -8.08
C SER A 242 -2.23 13.04 -8.22
N PHE A 243 -2.50 11.89 -8.86
CA PHE A 243 -1.46 10.90 -9.19
C PHE A 243 -0.75 11.26 -10.48
N THR A 244 0.59 11.30 -10.46
CA THR A 244 1.38 11.52 -11.70
C THR A 244 1.11 10.43 -12.75
N ASN A 245 0.91 9.19 -12.32
CA ASN A 245 0.67 8.04 -13.19
C ASN A 245 -0.65 7.36 -12.81
N PRO A 246 -1.40 6.82 -13.79
CA PRO A 246 -2.56 5.98 -13.52
C PRO A 246 -2.20 4.87 -12.53
N SER A 247 -2.91 4.83 -11.42
CA SER A 247 -2.66 3.88 -10.33
C SER A 247 -3.96 3.17 -9.98
N LEU A 248 -3.89 1.85 -9.82
CA LEU A 248 -5.03 1.08 -9.32
C LEU A 248 -5.12 1.26 -7.80
N VAL A 249 -6.17 1.94 -7.34
CA VAL A 249 -6.40 2.18 -5.92
C VAL A 249 -7.41 1.15 -5.39
N ASN A 250 -6.92 0.19 -4.62
CA ASN A 250 -7.75 -0.87 -4.03
C ASN A 250 -8.17 -0.56 -2.59
N ARG A 251 -7.53 0.42 -1.95
CA ARG A 251 -7.77 0.80 -0.55
C ARG A 251 -7.35 2.24 -0.31
N ILE A 252 -8.16 2.96 0.47
CA ILE A 252 -7.87 4.30 0.98
C ILE A 252 -7.88 4.21 2.49
N VAL A 253 -6.86 4.77 3.15
CA VAL A 253 -6.76 4.85 4.61
C VAL A 253 -6.64 6.32 4.99
N LEU A 254 -7.54 6.78 5.86
CA LEU A 254 -7.57 8.15 6.35
C LEU A 254 -7.18 8.17 7.83
N TYR A 255 -6.22 9.02 8.18
CA TYR A 255 -5.79 9.26 9.56
C TYR A 255 -6.37 10.60 10.01
N ASN A 256 -7.19 10.58 11.06
CA ASN A 256 -7.81 11.78 11.58
C ASN A 256 -6.87 12.52 12.54
N ARG A 257 -7.11 13.83 12.72
CA ARG A 257 -6.48 14.61 13.77
C ARG A 257 -6.81 14.00 15.14
N ILE A 258 -5.82 13.99 16.04
CA ILE A 258 -5.99 13.66 17.45
C ILE A 258 -5.66 14.89 18.30
N GLU A 259 -6.36 15.02 19.42
CA GLU A 259 -6.13 16.07 20.43
C GLU A 259 -5.19 15.57 21.52
#